data_AF-A0A6A3GZN8-F1
#
_entry.id   AF-A0A6A3GZN8-F1
#
_cell.length_a   1.000
_cell.length_b   1.000
_cell.length_c   1.000
_cell.angle_alpha   90.00
_cell.angle_beta   90.00
_cell.angle_gamma   90.00
#
_symmetry.space_group_name_H-M   'P 1'
#
loop_
_entity.id
_entity.type
_entity.pdbx_description
1 polymer ?
#
loop_
_entity_poly.entity_id
_entity_poly.type
_entity_poly.pdbx_seq_one_letter_code
_entity_poly.pdbx_strand_id
1 'polypeptide(L)'
;MASGFWVVSMTDRARAISAFITPFGLFEWNRMPFGLKNAPQNFQRLIDNALYGFLRIPTVADQNTLTDLFEEGHPEEAGEPSVLGRRSYIDDILVTAGSWDLLCDRVKALLEACDKWNICISVAKSFWGMKKVDYLGHRVSDEGLEAHPKDLSALTDLPFPRTLRAMQSFLGSLNYYGRFIEDMAIYASVLYELREVDFAAIRAGRERIGPTVVATEDQQDDQATADPKWTEAEAAFSKLKKKIAATTILSHFDTEKRPVVIVYASEWAVSASLVQDHDGIYLPVMFTSRTLKQNEVNYGIVEKEVLALLRMLDLGYSMLAGRPIQVLARHSTLAWLFRATGLQGRLGQWAALLSPWTLEITKCTRGEDEILRTLATAITPRSEVDQALTAIAPRKEPRRSVDTPVPTVEQDETLLVASFDGSARVKRGGGAFSAIIWRLPEWTVVKAASGWKADMTVNEAEYSGLILCFDLLEEQDRTRLVICDDSNLVIRQMKGEIDCKAPALTLLRQKALRQLGTWPAHDLLHVKRAWNASADSLASAALQLEAGVTVQEQDWDDLVTLNRLPEILTATTKETTLRISAMATRSRRKVPNQEVLQEDAVR
;
A
#
# COMPACT_ATOMS: atom_id res chain seq x y z
N MET A 1 -36.94 1.68 11.39
CA MET A 1 -38.39 1.41 11.11
C MET A 1 -39.09 0.75 12.30
N ALA A 2 -40.44 0.66 12.32
CA ALA A 2 -41.21 0.02 13.39
C ALA A 2 -41.48 -1.48 13.16
N SER A 3 -41.77 -1.87 11.91
CA SER A 3 -42.20 -3.24 11.58
C SER A 3 -41.06 -4.23 11.37
N GLY A 4 -39.82 -3.77 11.25
CA GLY A 4 -38.62 -4.62 11.04
C GLY A 4 -38.83 -5.69 9.97
N PHE A 5 -38.26 -6.88 10.18
CA PHE A 5 -38.38 -8.00 9.24
C PHE A 5 -39.79 -8.61 9.15
N TRP A 6 -40.68 -8.31 10.09
CA TRP A 6 -42.02 -8.92 10.20
C TRP A 6 -42.96 -8.58 9.03
N VAL A 7 -42.64 -7.55 8.25
CA VAL A 7 -43.35 -7.19 7.03
C VAL A 7 -43.21 -8.29 5.95
N VAL A 8 -42.10 -9.04 5.95
CA VAL A 8 -41.83 -10.04 4.91
C VAL A 8 -42.52 -11.35 5.25
N SER A 9 -43.40 -11.83 4.35
CA SER A 9 -43.98 -13.17 4.42
C SER A 9 -42.93 -14.25 4.16
N MET A 10 -43.06 -15.37 4.86
CA MET A 10 -42.23 -16.56 4.61
C MET A 10 -42.90 -17.46 3.56
N THR A 11 -42.12 -17.97 2.60
CA THR A 11 -42.58 -19.05 1.70
C THR A 11 -42.85 -20.32 2.49
N ASP A 12 -43.67 -21.24 1.98
CA ASP A 12 -44.02 -22.48 2.69
C ASP A 12 -42.78 -23.31 3.08
N ARG A 13 -41.79 -23.36 2.17
CA ARG A 13 -40.50 -23.99 2.47
C ARG A 13 -39.79 -23.28 3.63
N ALA A 14 -39.74 -21.95 3.63
CA ALA A 14 -39.05 -21.20 4.66
C ALA A 14 -39.77 -21.30 6.03
N ARG A 15 -41.11 -21.36 6.04
CA ARG A 15 -41.93 -21.64 7.22
C ARG A 15 -41.55 -22.98 7.85
N ALA A 16 -41.56 -24.05 7.06
CA ALA A 16 -41.22 -25.40 7.53
C ALA A 16 -39.80 -25.49 8.10
N ILE A 17 -38.83 -24.80 7.49
CA ILE A 17 -37.44 -24.77 7.97
C ILE A 17 -37.30 -23.95 9.27
N SER A 18 -38.15 -22.94 9.46
CA SER A 18 -38.13 -22.05 10.62
C SER A 18 -38.78 -22.63 11.88
N ALA A 19 -39.27 -23.87 11.82
CA ALA A 19 -40.01 -24.49 12.91
C ALA A 19 -39.15 -24.67 14.18
N PHE A 20 -39.76 -24.45 15.34
CA PHE A 20 -39.13 -24.57 16.65
C PHE A 20 -40.08 -25.18 17.67
N ILE A 21 -39.53 -25.88 18.65
CA ILE A 21 -40.30 -26.56 19.70
C ILE A 21 -40.32 -25.67 20.94
N THR A 22 -41.52 -25.52 21.51
CA THR A 22 -41.74 -24.92 22.83
C THR A 22 -42.43 -25.94 23.74
N PRO A 23 -42.50 -25.70 25.06
CA PRO A 23 -43.33 -26.52 25.96
C PRO A 23 -44.81 -26.58 25.58
N PHE A 24 -45.29 -25.68 24.72
CA PHE A 24 -46.67 -25.61 24.25
C PHE A 24 -46.89 -26.26 22.87
N GLY A 25 -45.83 -26.81 22.26
CA GLY A 25 -45.90 -27.49 20.96
C GLY A 25 -44.89 -26.99 19.93
N LEU A 26 -45.05 -27.50 18.71
CA LEU A 26 -44.26 -27.11 17.53
C LEU A 26 -44.88 -25.87 16.88
N PHE A 27 -44.09 -24.83 16.70
CA PHE A 27 -44.49 -23.58 16.05
C PHE A 27 -43.56 -23.27 14.88
N GLU A 28 -44.07 -22.52 13.91
CA GLU A 28 -43.30 -22.03 12.77
C GLU A 28 -43.56 -20.54 12.55
N TRP A 29 -42.62 -19.87 11.87
CA TRP A 29 -42.73 -18.44 11.62
C TRP A 29 -43.45 -18.17 10.29
N ASN A 30 -44.60 -17.50 10.35
CA ASN A 30 -45.32 -17.05 9.15
C ASN A 30 -44.70 -15.80 8.50
N ARG A 31 -43.93 -15.04 9.28
CA ARG A 31 -43.23 -13.81 8.88
C ARG A 31 -41.77 -13.92 9.25
N MET A 32 -40.90 -13.22 8.53
CA MET A 32 -39.46 -13.35 8.67
C MET A 32 -38.99 -12.97 10.09
N PRO A 33 -38.45 -13.93 10.87
CA PRO A 33 -37.96 -13.66 12.21
C PRO A 33 -36.55 -13.06 12.18
N PHE A 34 -36.16 -12.44 13.30
CA PHE A 34 -34.77 -12.08 13.54
C PHE A 34 -33.87 -13.33 13.68
N GLY A 35 -32.61 -13.21 13.28
CA GLY A 35 -31.60 -14.27 13.43
C GLY A 35 -31.40 -15.16 12.20
N LEU A 36 -32.26 -15.07 11.18
CA LEU A 36 -31.99 -15.72 9.90
C LEU A 36 -30.84 -15.02 9.16
N LYS A 37 -29.86 -15.81 8.69
CA LYS A 37 -28.66 -15.30 8.01
C LYS A 37 -28.97 -14.36 6.83
N ASN A 38 -30.02 -14.66 6.07
CA ASN A 38 -30.36 -13.92 4.85
C ASN A 38 -31.44 -12.85 5.09
N ALA A 39 -31.97 -12.70 6.30
CA ALA A 39 -33.06 -11.75 6.58
C ALA A 39 -32.69 -10.29 6.25
N PRO A 40 -31.51 -9.76 6.64
CA PRO A 40 -31.14 -8.38 6.33
C PRO A 40 -31.08 -8.10 4.83
N GLN A 41 -30.55 -9.04 4.04
CA GLN A 41 -30.41 -8.88 2.59
C GLN A 41 -31.77 -8.90 1.89
N ASN A 42 -32.65 -9.82 2.26
CA ASN A 42 -34.01 -9.86 1.69
C ASN A 42 -34.83 -8.63 2.09
N PHE A 43 -34.66 -8.16 3.33
CA PHE A 43 -35.30 -6.95 3.79
C PHE A 43 -34.79 -5.70 3.08
N GLN A 44 -33.46 -5.55 2.89
CA GLN A 44 -32.90 -4.46 2.10
C GLN A 44 -33.47 -4.45 0.68
N ARG A 45 -33.56 -5.63 0.03
CA ARG A 45 -34.17 -5.74 -1.32
C ARG A 45 -35.62 -5.28 -1.34
N LEU A 46 -36.41 -5.61 -0.30
CA LEU A 46 -37.77 -5.10 -0.14
C LEU A 46 -37.80 -3.58 -0.04
N ILE A 47 -36.97 -3.00 0.83
CA ILE A 47 -36.92 -1.55 1.02
C ILE A 47 -36.45 -0.84 -0.25
N ASP A 48 -35.42 -1.37 -0.91
CA ASP A 48 -34.94 -0.82 -2.17
C ASP A 48 -36.04 -0.88 -3.23
N ASN A 49 -36.79 -1.98 -3.32
CA ASN A 49 -37.91 -2.06 -4.25
C ASN A 49 -39.05 -1.12 -3.88
N ALA A 50 -39.36 -0.99 -2.59
CA ALA A 50 -40.42 -0.14 -2.11
C ALA A 50 -40.16 1.34 -2.38
N LEU A 51 -38.90 1.77 -2.22
CA LEU A 51 -38.50 3.16 -2.37
C LEU A 51 -38.11 3.53 -3.80
N TYR A 52 -37.53 2.60 -4.57
CA TYR A 52 -36.97 2.90 -5.90
C TYR A 52 -37.75 2.28 -7.08
N GLY A 53 -38.74 1.42 -6.81
CA GLY A 53 -39.71 0.96 -7.82
C GLY A 53 -39.12 0.08 -8.92
N PHE A 54 -38.52 -1.07 -8.59
CA PHE A 54 -38.02 -2.02 -9.61
C PHE A 54 -39.10 -3.02 -10.07
N LEU A 55 -39.96 -3.45 -9.16
CA LEU A 55 -40.97 -4.50 -9.35
C LEU A 55 -42.33 -4.02 -8.84
N ARG A 56 -43.36 -4.24 -9.66
CA ARG A 56 -44.74 -3.80 -9.38
C ARG A 56 -45.42 -4.74 -8.37
N ILE A 57 -46.14 -4.16 -7.40
CA ILE A 57 -47.04 -4.93 -6.54
C ILE A 57 -48.23 -5.46 -7.37
N PRO A 58 -48.52 -6.78 -7.36
CA PRO A 58 -49.66 -7.36 -8.05
C PRO A 58 -50.98 -6.71 -7.61
N THR A 59 -51.91 -6.49 -8.55
CA THR A 59 -53.19 -5.88 -8.21
C THR A 59 -54.11 -6.87 -7.51
N VAL A 60 -55.19 -6.39 -6.88
CA VAL A 60 -56.16 -7.26 -6.16
C VAL A 60 -56.75 -8.35 -7.07
N ALA A 61 -56.81 -8.13 -8.38
CA ALA A 61 -57.23 -9.13 -9.37
C ALA A 61 -56.24 -10.31 -9.53
N ASP A 62 -54.98 -10.12 -9.16
CA ASP A 62 -53.88 -11.08 -9.32
C ASP A 62 -53.54 -11.83 -7.99
N GLN A 63 -54.19 -11.48 -6.87
CA GLN A 63 -53.84 -11.91 -5.51
C GLN A 63 -54.27 -13.33 -5.11
N ASN A 64 -54.79 -14.15 -6.04
CA ASN A 64 -55.24 -15.51 -5.72
C ASN A 64 -54.10 -16.51 -5.48
N THR A 65 -52.84 -16.11 -5.69
CA THR A 65 -51.64 -16.92 -5.45
C THR A 65 -50.59 -16.11 -4.69
N LEU A 66 -49.99 -16.73 -3.67
CA LEU A 66 -48.81 -16.20 -2.97
C LEU A 66 -47.61 -16.26 -3.93
N THR A 67 -47.43 -15.21 -4.72
CA THR A 67 -46.35 -15.07 -5.70
C THR A 67 -45.13 -14.43 -5.04
N ASP A 68 -43.95 -15.02 -5.24
CA ASP A 68 -42.69 -14.39 -4.83
C ASP A 68 -42.39 -13.24 -5.80
N LEU A 69 -42.54 -12.01 -5.31
CA LEU A 69 -42.31 -10.79 -6.09
C LEU A 69 -40.90 -10.75 -6.70
N PHE A 70 -39.89 -11.28 -6.03
CA PHE A 70 -38.50 -11.17 -6.46
C PHE A 70 -38.08 -12.29 -7.43
N GLU A 71 -38.89 -13.33 -7.59
CA GLU A 71 -38.68 -14.40 -8.57
C GLU A 71 -39.62 -14.26 -9.78
N GLU A 72 -40.87 -13.87 -9.54
CA GLU A 72 -41.95 -13.91 -10.54
C GLU A 72 -42.61 -12.55 -10.78
N GLY A 73 -42.13 -11.48 -10.11
CA GLY A 73 -42.69 -10.14 -10.27
C GLY A 73 -42.38 -9.50 -11.62
N HIS A 74 -43.34 -8.71 -12.11
CA HIS A 74 -43.15 -7.92 -13.33
C HIS A 74 -42.41 -6.61 -13.03
N PRO A 75 -41.53 -6.14 -13.93
CA PRO A 75 -40.86 -4.86 -13.77
C PRO A 75 -41.89 -3.73 -13.70
N GLU A 76 -41.66 -2.76 -12.81
CA GLU A 76 -42.46 -1.54 -12.79
C GLU A 76 -42.12 -0.74 -14.07
N GLU A 77 -43.14 -0.30 -14.82
CA GLU A 77 -42.92 0.56 -16.00
C GLU A 77 -42.13 1.79 -15.55
N ALA A 78 -41.17 2.25 -16.35
CA ALA A 78 -40.24 3.33 -16.01
C ALA A 78 -40.99 4.61 -15.62
N GLY A 79 -41.33 4.73 -14.34
CA GLY A 79 -41.99 5.87 -13.75
C GLY A 79 -41.00 7.01 -13.50
N GLU A 80 -41.48 8.06 -12.85
CA GLU A 80 -40.61 9.14 -12.40
C GLU A 80 -39.47 8.57 -11.53
N PRO A 81 -38.22 9.01 -11.76
CA PRO A 81 -37.09 8.53 -10.97
C PRO A 81 -37.36 8.80 -9.49
N SER A 82 -37.11 7.80 -8.64
CA SER A 82 -37.31 7.94 -7.19
C SER A 82 -36.73 9.25 -6.68
N VAL A 83 -37.59 10.07 -6.09
CA VAL A 83 -37.24 11.38 -5.51
C VAL A 83 -36.32 11.20 -4.28
N LEU A 84 -36.32 10.00 -3.70
CA LEU A 84 -35.43 9.59 -2.64
C LEU A 84 -34.11 9.14 -3.28
N GLY A 85 -33.03 9.88 -3.06
CA GLY A 85 -31.68 9.37 -3.37
C GLY A 85 -31.40 8.10 -2.56
N ARG A 86 -30.52 7.22 -3.06
CA ARG A 86 -30.20 5.93 -2.40
C ARG A 86 -29.51 6.11 -1.05
N ARG A 87 -30.28 6.27 0.02
CA ARG A 87 -29.80 6.52 1.39
C ARG A 87 -30.66 5.79 2.43
N SER A 88 -31.01 4.55 2.11
CA SER A 88 -31.62 3.57 2.99
C SER A 88 -30.62 2.47 3.31
N TYR A 89 -30.43 2.17 4.59
CA TYR A 89 -29.66 1.01 5.04
C TYR A 89 -30.49 0.24 6.05
N ILE A 90 -30.96 -0.93 5.61
CA ILE A 90 -31.85 -1.84 6.31
C ILE A 90 -33.09 -1.09 6.80
N ASP A 91 -33.10 -0.65 8.06
CA ASP A 91 -34.22 0.00 8.71
C ASP A 91 -34.05 1.51 8.95
N ASP A 92 -32.89 2.05 8.62
CA ASP A 92 -32.57 3.47 8.71
C ASP A 92 -32.69 4.14 7.34
N ILE A 93 -33.46 5.23 7.27
CA ILE A 93 -33.74 5.98 6.04
C ILE A 93 -33.37 7.44 6.27
N LEU A 94 -32.48 7.98 5.44
CA LEU A 94 -32.11 9.39 5.46
C LEU A 94 -32.72 10.14 4.28
N VAL A 95 -33.63 11.07 4.56
CA VAL A 95 -34.22 11.98 3.58
C VAL A 95 -33.55 13.35 3.70
N THR A 96 -33.05 13.89 2.59
CA THR A 96 -32.50 15.24 2.54
C THR A 96 -33.16 16.03 1.42
N ALA A 97 -33.09 17.37 1.48
CA ALA A 97 -33.52 18.26 0.40
C ALA A 97 -32.79 19.60 0.50
N GLY A 98 -32.71 20.33 -0.61
CA GLY A 98 -32.14 21.69 -0.64
C GLY A 98 -33.11 22.78 -0.18
N SER A 99 -34.39 22.47 -0.01
CA SER A 99 -35.41 23.39 0.50
C SER A 99 -36.41 22.64 1.39
N TRP A 100 -37.14 23.40 2.21
CA TRP A 100 -38.17 22.86 3.10
C TRP A 100 -39.33 22.22 2.31
N ASP A 101 -39.79 22.86 1.24
CA ASP A 101 -40.90 22.35 0.44
C ASP A 101 -40.53 21.03 -0.24
N LEU A 102 -39.33 20.94 -0.81
CA LEU A 102 -38.82 19.69 -1.41
C LEU A 102 -38.63 18.60 -0.34
N LEU A 103 -38.29 18.96 0.90
CA LEU A 103 -38.21 18.00 2.00
C LEU A 103 -39.59 17.41 2.30
N CYS A 104 -40.60 18.27 2.41
CA CYS A 104 -41.99 17.87 2.64
C CYS A 104 -42.50 16.95 1.52
N ASP A 105 -42.24 17.29 0.26
CA ASP A 105 -42.64 16.47 -0.89
C ASP A 105 -41.97 15.09 -0.86
N ARG A 106 -40.67 15.03 -0.56
CA ARG A 106 -39.93 13.76 -0.42
C ARG A 106 -40.43 12.91 0.74
N VAL A 107 -40.72 13.53 1.87
CA VAL A 107 -41.31 12.84 3.03
C VAL A 107 -42.69 12.30 2.69
N LYS A 108 -43.51 13.08 1.98
CA LYS A 108 -44.84 12.63 1.54
C LYS A 108 -44.73 11.40 0.62
N ALA A 109 -43.85 11.45 -0.37
CA ALA A 109 -43.59 10.32 -1.26
C ALA A 109 -43.08 9.08 -0.50
N LEU A 110 -42.21 9.26 0.51
CA LEU A 110 -41.77 8.17 1.40
C LEU A 110 -42.94 7.55 2.16
N LEU A 111 -43.84 8.37 2.73
CA LEU A 111 -44.99 7.87 3.48
C LEU A 111 -45.99 7.15 2.59
N GLU A 112 -46.23 7.63 1.36
CA GLU A 112 -47.06 6.96 0.36
C GLU A 112 -46.47 5.61 -0.07
N ALA A 113 -45.14 5.54 -0.27
CA ALA A 113 -44.45 4.28 -0.54
C ALA A 113 -44.56 3.33 0.67
N CYS A 114 -44.38 3.84 1.89
CA CYS A 114 -44.53 3.04 3.10
C CYS A 114 -45.95 2.46 3.23
N ASP A 115 -46.99 3.25 2.94
CA ASP A 115 -48.38 2.79 2.96
C ASP A 115 -48.63 1.71 1.89
N LYS A 116 -48.20 1.96 0.64
CA LYS A 116 -48.31 1.01 -0.48
C LYS A 116 -47.66 -0.34 -0.17
N TRP A 117 -46.51 -0.33 0.52
CA TRP A 117 -45.73 -1.54 0.83
C TRP A 117 -45.97 -2.08 2.25
N ASN A 118 -46.94 -1.53 2.98
CA ASN A 118 -47.27 -1.88 4.37
C ASN A 118 -46.05 -1.81 5.32
N ILE A 119 -45.17 -0.84 5.10
CA ILE A 119 -43.99 -0.55 5.90
C ILE A 119 -44.34 0.52 6.93
N CYS A 120 -44.06 0.30 8.21
CA CYS A 120 -44.31 1.32 9.24
C CYS A 120 -43.03 2.02 9.69
N ILE A 121 -43.10 3.34 9.79
CA ILE A 121 -42.06 4.21 10.36
C ILE A 121 -42.37 4.46 11.84
N SER A 122 -41.36 4.39 12.69
CA SER A 122 -41.50 4.65 14.13
C SER A 122 -41.39 6.14 14.41
N VAL A 123 -42.50 6.83 14.63
CA VAL A 123 -42.53 8.27 14.95
C VAL A 123 -41.59 8.63 16.12
N ALA A 124 -41.58 7.81 17.18
CA ALA A 124 -40.74 8.03 18.36
C ALA A 124 -39.22 7.90 18.09
N LYS A 125 -38.83 7.26 16.99
CA LYS A 125 -37.43 7.07 16.57
C LYS A 125 -37.07 7.93 15.35
N SER A 126 -38.02 8.74 14.86
CA SER A 126 -37.84 9.58 13.68
C SER A 126 -37.45 10.99 14.10
N PHE A 127 -36.52 11.56 13.35
CA PHE A 127 -36.01 12.91 13.54
C PHE A 127 -36.36 13.72 12.30
N TRP A 128 -37.07 14.84 12.47
CA TRP A 128 -37.68 15.60 11.36
C TRP A 128 -37.16 17.02 11.31
N GLY A 129 -36.93 17.55 10.11
CA GLY A 129 -36.58 18.96 9.88
C GLY A 129 -35.27 19.41 10.53
N MET A 130 -34.34 18.50 10.79
CA MET A 130 -33.07 18.80 11.43
C MET A 130 -32.02 19.21 10.39
N LYS A 131 -31.22 20.24 10.68
CA LYS A 131 -30.03 20.57 9.90
C LYS A 131 -28.90 19.55 10.08
N LYS A 132 -28.91 18.83 11.20
CA LYS A 132 -27.88 17.87 11.59
C LYS A 132 -28.53 16.68 12.27
N VAL A 133 -28.23 15.46 11.81
CA VAL A 133 -28.89 14.22 12.26
C VAL A 133 -27.86 13.10 12.46
N ASP A 134 -28.12 12.23 13.44
CA ASP A 134 -27.32 11.02 13.63
C ASP A 134 -27.84 9.92 12.67
N TYR A 135 -26.96 9.34 11.85
CA TYR A 135 -27.30 8.33 10.85
C TYR A 135 -26.14 7.33 10.67
N LEU A 136 -26.44 6.03 10.78
CA LEU A 136 -25.45 4.92 10.68
C LEU A 136 -24.20 5.11 11.55
N GLY A 137 -24.44 5.60 12.77
CA GLY A 137 -23.38 5.86 13.73
C GLY A 137 -22.53 7.08 13.38
N HIS A 138 -22.88 7.91 12.41
CA HIS A 138 -22.22 9.16 12.09
C HIS A 138 -23.17 10.34 12.32
N ARG A 139 -22.64 11.56 12.31
CA ARG A 139 -23.45 12.78 12.32
C ARG A 139 -23.37 13.46 10.97
N VAL A 140 -24.51 13.68 10.34
CA VAL A 140 -24.63 14.19 8.97
C VAL A 140 -25.29 15.56 8.99
N SER A 141 -24.71 16.53 8.29
CA SER A 141 -25.25 17.87 8.06
C SER A 141 -25.10 18.27 6.59
N ASP A 142 -25.51 19.49 6.24
CA ASP A 142 -25.19 20.14 4.96
C ASP A 142 -23.69 20.41 4.80
N GLU A 143 -22.97 20.68 5.90
CA GLU A 143 -21.52 20.89 5.90
C GLU A 143 -20.72 19.61 5.60
N GLY A 144 -21.24 18.44 5.98
CA GLY A 144 -20.56 17.17 5.72
C GLY A 144 -20.91 16.04 6.69
N LEU A 145 -19.95 15.13 6.84
CA LEU A 145 -19.99 13.94 7.68
C LEU A 145 -19.03 14.07 8.86
N GLU A 146 -19.52 13.81 10.06
CA GLU A 146 -18.77 13.85 11.30
C GLU A 146 -18.74 12.49 12.00
N ALA A 147 -17.64 12.21 12.70
CA ALA A 147 -17.58 11.13 13.65
C ALA A 147 -18.51 11.40 14.83
N HIS A 148 -19.10 10.33 15.38
CA HIS A 148 -20.10 10.48 16.44
C HIS A 148 -19.46 10.95 17.78
N PRO A 149 -19.94 12.05 18.41
CA PRO A 149 -19.23 12.68 19.53
C PRO A 149 -19.16 11.87 20.82
N LYS A 150 -20.17 11.03 21.11
CA LYS A 150 -20.21 10.27 22.37
C LYS A 150 -19.05 9.28 22.49
N ASP A 151 -18.58 8.82 21.33
CA ASP A 151 -17.51 7.85 21.26
C ASP A 151 -16.13 8.56 21.19
N LEU A 152 -16.08 9.79 20.64
CA LEU A 152 -14.87 10.63 20.62
C LEU A 152 -14.43 11.07 22.02
N SER A 153 -15.35 11.47 22.90
CA SER A 153 -15.01 11.89 24.27
C SER A 153 -14.38 10.74 25.06
N ALA A 154 -14.95 9.54 24.97
CA ALA A 154 -14.42 8.36 25.64
C ALA A 154 -12.99 8.00 25.21
N LEU A 155 -12.63 8.24 23.94
CA LEU A 155 -11.27 8.00 23.42
C LEU A 155 -10.30 9.13 23.76
N THR A 156 -10.78 10.36 23.80
CA THR A 156 -9.95 11.54 24.11
C THR A 156 -9.55 11.58 25.58
N ASP A 157 -10.31 10.96 26.47
CA ASP A 157 -9.99 10.89 27.90
C ASP A 157 -9.28 9.57 28.28
N LEU A 158 -9.11 8.64 27.33
CA LEU A 158 -8.54 7.32 27.61
C LEU A 158 -7.07 7.43 28.08
N PRO A 159 -6.69 6.84 29.23
CA PRO A 159 -5.29 6.79 29.65
C PRO A 159 -4.48 5.87 28.73
N PHE A 160 -3.15 6.05 28.72
CA PHE A 160 -2.27 5.21 27.92
C PHE A 160 -2.43 3.72 28.30
N PRO A 161 -2.72 2.81 27.34
CA PRO A 161 -2.96 1.40 27.65
C PRO A 161 -1.72 0.71 28.22
N ARG A 162 -1.84 0.11 29.41
CA ARG A 162 -0.75 -0.61 30.10
C ARG A 162 -0.79 -2.13 29.90
N THR A 163 -1.68 -2.64 29.05
CA THR A 163 -1.73 -4.06 28.65
C THR A 163 -1.92 -4.21 27.14
N LEU A 164 -1.43 -5.32 26.57
CA LEU A 164 -1.60 -5.61 25.15
C LEU A 164 -3.07 -5.67 24.75
N ARG A 165 -3.93 -6.28 25.58
CA ARG A 165 -5.38 -6.35 25.34
C ARG A 165 -6.02 -4.97 25.28
N ALA A 166 -5.66 -4.08 26.20
CA ALA A 166 -6.16 -2.71 26.19
C ALA A 166 -5.64 -1.91 24.98
N MET A 167 -4.38 -2.12 24.60
CA MET A 167 -3.80 -1.50 23.39
C MET A 167 -4.49 -1.98 22.12
N GLN A 168 -4.75 -3.29 22.00
CA GLN A 168 -5.51 -3.85 20.89
C GLN A 168 -6.96 -3.35 20.86
N SER A 169 -7.60 -3.20 22.02
CA SER A 169 -8.93 -2.61 22.12
C SER A 169 -8.95 -1.16 21.63
N PHE A 170 -7.94 -0.36 22.01
CA PHE A 170 -7.77 1.01 21.51
C PHE A 170 -7.57 1.03 19.99
N LEU A 171 -6.61 0.27 19.47
CA LEU A 171 -6.35 0.19 18.03
C LEU A 171 -7.55 -0.33 17.23
N GLY A 172 -8.32 -1.27 17.80
CA GLY A 172 -9.56 -1.77 17.22
C GLY A 172 -10.64 -0.69 17.13
N SER A 173 -10.75 0.17 18.16
CA SER A 173 -11.68 1.30 18.15
C SER A 173 -11.34 2.34 17.07
N LEU A 174 -10.05 2.52 16.75
CA LEU A 174 -9.60 3.44 15.71
C LEU A 174 -10.08 3.06 14.31
N ASN A 175 -10.39 1.78 14.05
CA ASN A 175 -10.85 1.35 12.73
C ASN A 175 -12.13 2.07 12.28
N TYR A 176 -13.02 2.41 13.22
CA TYR A 176 -14.21 3.19 12.92
C TYR A 176 -13.84 4.64 12.53
N TYR A 177 -12.89 5.25 13.25
CA TYR A 177 -12.47 6.64 13.03
C TYR A 177 -11.46 6.82 11.91
N GLY A 178 -10.85 5.75 11.40
CA GLY A 178 -9.75 5.83 10.45
C GLY A 178 -10.07 6.58 9.16
N ARG A 179 -11.34 6.69 8.78
CA ARG A 179 -11.79 7.51 7.64
C ARG A 179 -11.75 9.02 7.90
N PHE A 180 -11.77 9.43 9.17
CA PHE A 180 -11.78 10.82 9.61
C PHE A 180 -10.41 11.30 10.13
N ILE A 181 -9.48 10.37 10.39
CA ILE A 181 -8.16 10.67 10.91
C ILE A 181 -7.14 10.58 9.78
N GLU A 182 -6.63 11.74 9.37
CA GLU A 182 -5.51 11.80 8.44
C GLU A 182 -4.25 11.15 9.05
N ASP A 183 -3.56 10.32 8.25
CA ASP A 183 -2.30 9.66 8.59
C ASP A 183 -2.37 8.71 9.79
N MET A 184 -3.58 8.26 10.16
CA MET A 184 -3.79 7.38 11.31
C MET A 184 -2.81 6.20 11.38
N ALA A 185 -2.65 5.45 10.28
CA ALA A 185 -1.80 4.26 10.25
C ALA A 185 -0.30 4.59 10.41
N ILE A 186 0.10 5.83 10.10
CA ILE A 186 1.48 6.29 10.26
C ILE A 186 1.82 6.37 11.75
N TYR A 187 0.96 7.01 12.54
CA TYR A 187 1.13 7.11 13.99
C TYR A 187 0.83 5.78 14.70
N ALA A 188 -0.19 5.04 14.25
CA ALA A 188 -0.58 3.77 14.86
C ALA A 188 0.45 2.65 14.65
N SER A 189 1.31 2.77 13.64
CA SER A 189 2.39 1.81 13.34
C SER A 189 3.25 1.46 14.57
N VAL A 190 3.66 2.46 15.34
CA VAL A 190 4.47 2.32 16.56
C VAL A 190 3.75 1.48 17.61
N LEU A 191 2.44 1.69 17.73
CA LEU A 191 1.60 0.97 18.68
C LEU A 191 1.38 -0.49 18.26
N TYR A 192 1.34 -0.78 16.95
CA TYR A 192 1.25 -2.16 16.44
C TYR A 192 2.51 -2.99 16.73
N GLU A 193 3.66 -2.36 17.01
CA GLU A 193 4.91 -3.07 17.34
C GLU A 193 5.02 -3.51 18.80
N LEU A 194 4.10 -3.06 19.65
CA LEU A 194 4.06 -3.46 21.06
C LEU A 194 3.57 -4.91 21.18
N ARG A 195 4.43 -5.76 21.74
CA ARG A 195 4.18 -7.19 21.99
C ARG A 195 4.02 -7.44 23.48
N GLU A 196 3.48 -8.60 23.83
CA GLU A 196 3.25 -8.98 25.23
C GLU A 196 4.53 -8.92 26.07
N VAL A 197 5.68 -9.29 25.49
CA VAL A 197 7.00 -9.19 26.13
C VAL A 197 7.38 -7.76 26.53
N ASP A 198 6.98 -6.76 25.74
CA ASP A 198 7.27 -5.35 26.02
C ASP A 198 6.48 -4.90 27.27
N PHE A 199 5.21 -5.30 27.37
CA PHE A 199 4.35 -5.01 28.52
C PHE A 199 4.78 -5.76 29.79
N ALA A 200 5.36 -6.95 29.64
CA ALA A 200 5.90 -7.74 30.75
C ALA A 200 7.17 -7.10 31.33
N ALA A 201 8.07 -6.60 30.48
CA ALA A 201 9.31 -5.93 30.88
C ALA A 201 9.05 -4.70 31.78
N ILE A 202 8.04 -3.88 31.45
CA ILE A 202 7.64 -2.74 32.29
C ILE A 202 7.13 -3.18 33.67
N ARG A 203 6.33 -4.26 33.73
CA ARG A 203 5.79 -4.73 35.00
C ARG A 203 6.90 -5.24 35.91
N ALA A 204 7.83 -6.02 35.36
CA ALA A 204 8.99 -6.54 36.09
C ALA A 204 9.95 -5.41 36.56
N GLY A 205 10.11 -4.35 35.77
CA GLY A 205 10.89 -3.17 36.15
C GLY A 205 10.28 -2.38 37.32
N ARG A 206 8.95 -2.35 37.44
CA ARG A 206 8.23 -1.70 38.55
C ARG A 206 8.20 -2.55 39.82
N GLU A 207 8.18 -3.87 39.72
CA GLU A 207 8.20 -4.77 40.89
C GLU A 207 9.53 -4.76 41.66
N ARG A 208 10.64 -4.37 41.02
CA ARG A 208 11.94 -4.15 41.72
C ARG A 208 11.97 -2.88 42.56
N ILE A 209 10.98 -2.00 42.42
CA ILE A 209 10.85 -0.74 43.17
C ILE A 209 9.67 -0.90 44.14
N GLY A 210 9.87 -1.69 45.20
CA GLY A 210 8.95 -1.90 46.32
C GLY A 210 9.69 -1.81 47.66
N PRO A 211 9.00 -1.50 48.78
CA PRO A 211 9.43 -0.46 49.70
C PRO A 211 10.33 -0.99 50.83
N THR A 212 11.63 -0.75 50.75
CA THR A 212 12.49 -0.65 51.95
C THR A 212 13.74 0.11 51.54
N VAL A 213 13.93 1.35 51.99
CA VAL A 213 15.03 1.83 52.84
C VAL A 213 14.73 3.28 53.20
N VAL A 214 15.03 3.57 54.46
CA VAL A 214 14.82 4.78 55.26
C VAL A 214 15.31 6.06 54.57
N ALA A 215 14.59 7.15 54.84
CA ALA A 215 14.97 8.51 54.53
C ALA A 215 16.43 8.83 54.92
N THR A 216 17.25 9.14 53.93
CA THR A 216 18.35 10.09 54.07
C THR A 216 18.31 11.01 52.86
N GLU A 217 18.31 12.30 53.17
CA GLU A 217 18.35 13.41 52.24
C GLU A 217 19.59 13.31 51.37
N ASP A 218 19.40 13.05 50.07
CA ASP A 218 20.24 13.59 49.01
C ASP A 218 19.43 13.59 47.71
N GLN A 219 19.00 14.79 47.33
CA GLN A 219 18.38 15.05 46.04
C GLN A 219 19.45 14.98 44.97
N GLN A 220 19.53 13.85 44.26
CA GLN A 220 20.20 13.78 42.96
C GLN A 220 19.43 12.84 42.04
N ASP A 221 18.46 13.44 41.36
CA ASP A 221 18.15 13.25 39.93
C ASP A 221 18.13 11.79 39.41
N ASP A 222 17.29 10.93 40.01
CA ASP A 222 16.91 9.65 39.41
C ASP A 222 15.84 9.84 38.32
N GLN A 223 16.24 10.44 37.18
CA GLN A 223 15.53 10.19 35.93
C GLN A 223 15.81 8.75 35.50
N ALA A 224 14.99 7.81 35.98
CA ALA A 224 14.88 6.48 35.42
C ALA A 224 14.71 6.62 33.89
N THR A 225 15.74 6.23 33.14
CA THR A 225 15.77 6.31 31.68
C THR A 225 14.64 5.44 31.12
N ALA A 226 13.52 6.08 30.80
CA ALA A 226 12.38 5.43 30.19
C ALA A 226 12.83 4.79 28.86
N ASP A 227 12.55 3.50 28.69
CA ASP A 227 12.85 2.77 27.46
C ASP A 227 12.34 3.59 26.25
N PRO A 228 13.21 3.96 25.30
CA PRO A 228 12.87 4.85 24.18
C PRO A 228 11.65 4.38 23.40
N LYS A 229 11.43 3.07 23.30
CA LYS A 229 10.26 2.47 22.65
C LYS A 229 8.94 2.89 23.31
N TRP A 230 8.92 3.07 24.63
CA TRP A 230 7.73 3.49 25.36
C TRP A 230 7.50 4.99 25.28
N THR A 231 8.56 5.78 25.26
CA THR A 231 8.48 7.23 24.99
C THR A 231 7.90 7.49 23.61
N GLU A 232 8.38 6.77 22.59
CA GLU A 232 7.85 6.81 21.21
C GLU A 232 6.37 6.39 21.16
N ALA A 233 5.99 5.31 21.86
CA ALA A 233 4.62 4.84 21.91
C ALA A 233 3.67 5.81 22.64
N GLU A 234 4.08 6.37 23.77
CA GLU A 234 3.30 7.38 24.51
C GLU A 234 3.14 8.66 23.67
N ALA A 235 4.18 9.08 22.94
CA ALA A 235 4.12 10.21 22.01
C ALA A 235 3.16 9.94 20.84
N ALA A 236 3.24 8.77 20.20
CA ALA A 236 2.35 8.37 19.11
C ALA A 236 0.89 8.29 19.57
N PHE A 237 0.64 7.72 20.77
CA PHE A 237 -0.68 7.67 21.39
C PHE A 237 -1.25 9.06 21.65
N SER A 238 -0.44 9.97 22.22
CA SER A 238 -0.83 11.36 22.48
C SER A 238 -1.16 12.11 21.18
N LYS A 239 -0.38 11.92 20.11
CA LYS A 239 -0.64 12.54 18.81
C LYS A 239 -1.92 12.00 18.18
N LEU A 240 -2.17 10.69 18.25
CA LEU A 240 -3.42 10.09 17.79
C LEU A 240 -4.63 10.64 18.54
N LYS A 241 -4.57 10.74 19.87
CA LYS A 241 -5.65 11.34 20.67
C LYS A 241 -5.93 12.79 20.27
N LYS A 242 -4.89 13.59 20.06
CA LYS A 242 -5.06 14.97 19.57
C LYS A 242 -5.72 15.02 18.19
N LYS A 243 -5.34 14.13 17.27
CA LYS A 243 -5.97 14.02 15.95
C LYS A 243 -7.42 13.54 16.02
N ILE A 244 -7.74 12.62 16.93
CA ILE A 244 -9.12 12.18 17.19
C ILE A 244 -9.96 13.35 17.73
N ALA A 245 -9.42 14.12 18.67
CA ALA A 245 -10.12 15.28 19.23
C ALA A 245 -10.30 16.40 18.19
N ALA A 246 -9.32 16.57 17.29
CA ALA A 246 -9.35 17.54 16.21
C ALA A 246 -9.99 17.00 14.91
N THR A 247 -10.72 15.89 14.99
CA THR A 247 -11.35 15.27 13.81
C THR A 247 -12.25 16.28 13.12
N THR A 248 -12.04 16.47 11.82
CA THR A 248 -12.78 17.47 11.05
C THR A 248 -14.04 16.89 10.42
N ILE A 249 -14.94 17.79 10.04
CA ILE A 249 -16.06 17.46 9.16
C ILE A 249 -15.49 17.07 7.80
N LEU A 250 -15.90 15.91 7.28
CA LEU A 250 -15.60 15.50 5.91
C LEU A 250 -16.69 16.04 5.00
N SER A 251 -16.35 16.91 4.06
CA SER A 251 -17.31 17.50 3.14
C SER A 251 -17.93 16.45 2.21
N HIS A 252 -19.18 16.68 1.82
CA HIS A 252 -19.83 15.87 0.80
C HIS A 252 -19.11 16.01 -0.54
N PHE A 253 -18.97 14.90 -1.25
CA PHE A 253 -18.35 14.91 -2.56
C PHE A 253 -19.24 15.64 -3.57
N ASP A 254 -18.70 16.71 -4.17
CA ASP A 254 -19.37 17.48 -5.22
C ASP A 254 -19.04 16.89 -6.59
N THR A 255 -20.05 16.54 -7.38
CA THR A 255 -19.83 15.89 -8.67
C THR A 255 -19.24 16.81 -9.73
N GLU A 256 -19.43 18.12 -9.60
CA GLU A 256 -19.02 19.10 -10.60
C GLU A 256 -17.60 19.61 -10.36
N LYS A 257 -17.05 19.32 -9.18
CA LYS A 257 -15.72 19.78 -8.78
C LYS A 257 -14.66 18.73 -9.01
N ARG A 258 -13.47 19.20 -9.39
CA ARG A 258 -12.34 18.33 -9.64
C ARG A 258 -11.83 17.68 -8.34
N PRO A 259 -11.67 16.35 -8.29
CA PRO A 259 -11.04 15.69 -7.17
C PRO A 259 -9.52 15.88 -7.17
N VAL A 260 -8.97 16.14 -5.99
CA VAL A 260 -7.53 16.19 -5.74
C VAL A 260 -7.17 15.11 -4.72
N VAL A 261 -6.23 14.23 -5.10
CA VAL A 261 -5.71 13.18 -4.23
C VAL A 261 -4.30 13.57 -3.80
N ILE A 262 -4.13 13.74 -2.50
CA ILE A 262 -2.83 13.99 -1.87
C ILE A 262 -2.30 12.64 -1.39
N VAL A 263 -1.14 12.23 -1.87
CA VAL A 263 -0.51 10.97 -1.45
C VAL A 263 0.68 11.23 -0.55
N TYR A 264 0.85 10.37 0.45
CA TYR A 264 1.99 10.38 1.33
C TYR A 264 2.43 8.96 1.67
N ALA A 265 3.75 8.79 1.75
CA ALA A 265 4.37 7.54 2.10
C ALA A 265 5.48 7.78 3.13
N SER A 266 5.55 6.91 4.13
CA SER A 266 6.69 6.77 5.03
C SER A 266 7.38 5.43 4.80
N GLU A 267 8.44 5.15 5.56
CA GLU A 267 9.15 3.87 5.42
C GLU A 267 8.28 2.64 5.76
N TRP A 268 7.24 2.81 6.58
CA TRP A 268 6.44 1.72 7.16
C TRP A 268 4.93 1.83 6.93
N ALA A 269 4.44 2.95 6.41
CA ALA A 269 3.01 3.19 6.19
C ALA A 269 2.76 4.10 4.97
N VAL A 270 1.54 4.05 4.46
CA VAL A 270 1.06 4.91 3.37
C VAL A 270 -0.26 5.57 3.77
N SER A 271 -0.49 6.77 3.26
CA SER A 271 -1.66 7.58 3.53
C SER A 271 -2.07 8.36 2.28
N ALA A 272 -3.36 8.57 2.13
CA ALA A 272 -3.91 9.39 1.06
C ALA A 272 -5.13 10.16 1.55
N SER A 273 -5.26 11.38 1.06
CA SER A 273 -6.36 12.31 1.37
C SER A 273 -7.03 12.72 0.07
N LEU A 274 -8.34 12.54 -0.02
CA LEU A 274 -9.18 13.04 -1.12
C LEU A 274 -9.77 14.36 -0.68
N VAL A 275 -9.52 15.41 -1.45
CA VAL A 275 -10.01 16.76 -1.22
C VAL A 275 -10.63 17.36 -2.47
N GLN A 276 -11.45 18.39 -2.29
CA GLN A 276 -11.99 19.21 -3.37
C GLN A 276 -11.82 20.69 -3.05
N ASP A 277 -11.64 21.50 -4.10
CA ASP A 277 -11.53 22.95 -3.98
C ASP A 277 -12.91 23.60 -3.83
N HIS A 278 -13.11 24.30 -2.72
CA HIS A 278 -14.29 25.10 -2.43
C HIS A 278 -13.85 26.54 -2.17
N ASP A 279 -13.98 27.37 -3.21
CA ASP A 279 -13.67 28.81 -3.17
C ASP A 279 -12.23 29.11 -2.74
N GLY A 280 -11.29 28.30 -3.24
CA GLY A 280 -9.88 28.35 -2.92
C GLY A 280 -9.51 27.55 -1.68
N ILE A 281 -10.49 27.02 -0.92
CA ILE A 281 -10.26 26.20 0.27
C ILE A 281 -10.38 24.72 -0.10
N TYR A 282 -9.32 23.94 0.12
CA TYR A 282 -9.39 22.49 -0.06
C TYR A 282 -10.04 21.81 1.15
N LEU A 283 -11.25 21.30 0.94
CA LEU A 283 -12.02 20.60 1.97
C LEU A 283 -11.83 19.08 1.85
N PRO A 284 -11.63 18.37 2.98
CA PRO A 284 -11.43 16.92 2.96
C PRO A 284 -12.73 16.18 2.73
N VAL A 285 -12.72 15.21 1.83
CA VAL A 285 -13.86 14.31 1.55
C VAL A 285 -13.62 12.95 2.17
N MET A 286 -12.39 12.44 2.09
CA MET A 286 -12.05 11.10 2.59
C MET A 286 -10.57 11.00 2.95
N PHE A 287 -10.27 10.35 4.07
CA PHE A 287 -8.92 9.92 4.41
C PHE A 287 -8.79 8.41 4.36
N THR A 288 -7.60 7.94 3.99
CA THR A 288 -7.25 6.53 4.10
C THR A 288 -5.78 6.37 4.42
N SER A 289 -5.47 5.40 5.28
CA SER A 289 -4.09 5.03 5.57
C SER A 289 -4.00 3.54 5.89
N ARG A 290 -2.80 2.98 5.74
CA ARG A 290 -2.48 1.62 6.18
C ARG A 290 -0.99 1.45 6.41
N THR A 291 -0.64 0.50 7.26
CA THR A 291 0.75 0.03 7.37
C THR A 291 1.13 -0.78 6.14
N LEU A 292 2.41 -0.72 5.78
CA LEU A 292 2.99 -1.50 4.69
C LEU A 292 3.19 -2.95 5.11
N LYS A 293 2.89 -3.87 4.19
CA LYS A 293 3.18 -5.30 4.32
C LYS A 293 4.69 -5.53 4.29
N GLN A 294 5.15 -6.67 4.79
CA GLN A 294 6.58 -6.96 4.94
C GLN A 294 7.37 -6.86 3.62
N ASN A 295 6.76 -7.25 2.49
CA ASN A 295 7.37 -7.09 1.17
C ASN A 295 7.38 -5.61 0.71
N GLU A 296 6.31 -4.86 0.98
CA GLU A 296 6.12 -3.46 0.58
C GLU A 296 7.01 -2.48 1.36
N VAL A 297 7.46 -2.83 2.56
CA VAL A 297 8.41 -2.02 3.34
C VAL A 297 9.71 -1.81 2.56
N ASN A 298 10.12 -2.78 1.73
CA ASN A 298 11.36 -2.69 0.95
C ASN A 298 11.18 -1.94 -0.38
N TYR A 299 9.99 -1.42 -0.67
CA TYR A 299 9.73 -0.70 -1.91
C TYR A 299 10.36 0.69 -1.85
N GLY A 300 10.68 1.26 -3.01
CA GLY A 300 11.12 2.65 -3.07
C GLY A 300 10.00 3.60 -2.61
N ILE A 301 10.36 4.80 -2.15
CA ILE A 301 9.37 5.79 -1.67
C ILE A 301 8.30 6.11 -2.73
N VAL A 302 8.70 6.17 -4.01
CA VAL A 302 7.80 6.40 -5.15
C VAL A 302 6.81 5.24 -5.33
N GLU A 303 7.29 4.00 -5.20
CA GLU A 303 6.41 2.82 -5.26
C GLU A 303 5.41 2.81 -4.09
N LYS A 304 5.82 3.30 -2.92
CA LYS A 304 4.93 3.46 -1.76
C LYS A 304 3.87 4.55 -2.00
N GLU A 305 4.22 5.65 -2.68
CA GLU A 305 3.23 6.66 -3.12
C GLU A 305 2.21 6.07 -4.13
N VAL A 306 2.64 5.19 -5.05
CA VAL A 306 1.73 4.44 -5.93
C VAL A 306 0.75 3.58 -5.11
N LEU A 307 1.23 2.90 -4.07
CA LEU A 307 0.37 2.11 -3.18
C LEU A 307 -0.66 2.97 -2.45
N ALA A 308 -0.29 4.19 -2.06
CA ALA A 308 -1.21 5.16 -1.46
C ALA A 308 -2.31 5.56 -2.47
N LEU A 309 -1.91 5.89 -3.70
CA LEU A 309 -2.84 6.26 -4.77
C LEU A 309 -3.80 5.12 -5.10
N LEU A 310 -3.30 3.91 -5.35
CA LEU A 310 -4.11 2.74 -5.67
C LEU A 310 -5.16 2.46 -4.58
N ARG A 311 -4.79 2.65 -3.30
CA ARG A 311 -5.72 2.50 -2.18
C ARG A 311 -6.83 3.55 -2.21
N MET A 312 -6.51 4.81 -2.54
CA MET A 312 -7.52 5.86 -2.67
C MET A 312 -8.45 5.60 -3.85
N LEU A 313 -7.91 5.15 -5.00
CA LEU A 313 -8.71 4.83 -6.18
C LEU A 313 -9.67 3.67 -5.95
N ASP A 314 -9.23 2.65 -5.20
CA ASP A 314 -10.06 1.49 -4.83
C ASP A 314 -11.21 1.89 -3.89
N LEU A 315 -10.90 2.61 -2.80
CA LEU A 315 -11.92 3.03 -1.82
C LEU A 315 -12.84 4.13 -2.36
N GLY A 316 -12.30 5.03 -3.17
CA GLY A 316 -12.99 6.16 -3.77
C GLY A 316 -13.57 5.85 -5.16
N TYR A 317 -13.61 4.59 -5.59
CA TYR A 317 -13.97 4.22 -6.96
C TYR A 317 -15.27 4.88 -7.44
N SER A 318 -16.33 4.82 -6.62
CA SER A 318 -17.63 5.41 -6.95
C SER A 318 -17.62 6.93 -7.12
N MET A 319 -16.66 7.62 -6.49
CA MET A 319 -16.50 9.08 -6.57
C MET A 319 -15.55 9.48 -7.69
N LEU A 320 -14.54 8.66 -7.99
CA LEU A 320 -13.39 9.03 -8.83
C LEU A 320 -13.45 8.45 -10.24
N ALA A 321 -14.15 7.33 -10.45
CA ALA A 321 -14.17 6.65 -11.75
C ALA A 321 -14.73 7.54 -12.86
N GLY A 322 -14.06 7.54 -14.02
CA GLY A 322 -14.45 8.31 -15.21
C GLY A 322 -14.13 9.81 -15.15
N ARG A 323 -13.42 10.29 -14.12
CA ARG A 323 -13.14 11.73 -13.93
C ARG A 323 -11.65 12.05 -14.02
N PRO A 324 -11.28 13.28 -14.42
CA PRO A 324 -9.89 13.74 -14.30
C PRO A 324 -9.53 14.01 -12.84
N ILE A 325 -8.49 13.34 -12.35
CA ILE A 325 -8.02 13.42 -10.97
C ILE A 325 -6.69 14.15 -10.94
N GLN A 326 -6.56 15.16 -10.09
CA GLN A 326 -5.27 15.76 -9.80
C GLN A 326 -4.59 14.99 -8.67
N VAL A 327 -3.36 14.55 -8.86
CA VAL A 327 -2.59 13.82 -7.85
C VAL A 327 -1.44 14.70 -7.40
N LEU A 328 -1.45 15.06 -6.11
CA LEU A 328 -0.35 15.79 -5.48
C LEU A 328 0.58 14.78 -4.80
N ALA A 329 1.82 14.73 -5.28
CA ALA A 329 2.86 13.86 -4.75
C ALA A 329 4.15 14.63 -4.47
N ARG A 330 4.93 14.17 -3.47
CA ARG A 330 6.23 14.77 -3.15
C ARG A 330 7.26 14.48 -4.24
N HIS A 331 7.16 13.31 -4.86
CA HIS A 331 8.07 12.87 -5.90
C HIS A 331 7.35 12.87 -7.27
N SER A 332 7.86 13.66 -8.24
CA SER A 332 7.33 13.71 -9.62
C SER A 332 7.42 12.37 -10.36
N THR A 333 8.16 11.41 -9.81
CA THR A 333 8.53 10.15 -10.46
C THR A 333 7.34 9.23 -10.68
N LEU A 334 6.19 9.49 -10.06
CA LEU A 334 4.91 8.88 -10.43
C LEU A 334 4.57 9.09 -11.92
N ALA A 335 4.89 10.26 -12.48
CA ALA A 335 4.67 10.56 -13.90
C ALA A 335 5.59 9.73 -14.82
N TRP A 336 6.74 9.25 -14.31
CA TRP A 336 7.63 8.37 -15.06
C TRP A 336 7.01 6.98 -15.28
N LEU A 337 6.20 6.47 -14.35
CA LEU A 337 5.52 5.18 -14.48
C LEU A 337 4.63 5.12 -15.74
N PHE A 338 4.04 6.25 -16.14
CA PHE A 338 3.19 6.34 -17.34
C PHE A 338 3.97 6.61 -18.63
N ARG A 339 5.23 7.04 -18.53
CA ARG A 339 6.08 7.40 -19.68
C ARG A 339 7.14 6.33 -19.99
N ALA A 340 7.43 5.45 -19.05
CA ALA A 340 8.42 4.40 -19.20
C ALA A 340 7.91 3.29 -20.14
N THR A 341 8.64 3.05 -21.22
CA THR A 341 8.42 1.89 -22.10
C THR A 341 9.09 0.65 -21.49
N GLY A 342 8.45 -0.52 -21.61
CA GLY A 342 9.04 -1.79 -21.18
C GLY A 342 8.99 -2.10 -19.67
N LEU A 343 8.06 -1.49 -18.91
CA LEU A 343 7.85 -1.87 -17.51
C LEU A 343 7.41 -3.34 -17.40
N GLN A 344 8.21 -4.17 -16.72
CA GLN A 344 7.89 -5.58 -16.45
C GLN A 344 7.61 -5.83 -14.97
N GLY A 345 6.99 -6.98 -14.67
CA GLY A 345 6.67 -7.38 -13.30
C GLY A 345 5.66 -6.46 -12.60
N ARG A 346 5.95 -6.09 -11.35
CA ARG A 346 5.03 -5.33 -10.48
C ARG A 346 4.69 -3.95 -11.04
N LEU A 347 5.67 -3.22 -11.54
CA LEU A 347 5.46 -1.86 -12.07
C LEU A 347 4.59 -1.90 -13.34
N GLY A 348 4.75 -2.91 -14.18
CA GLY A 348 3.86 -3.14 -15.33
C GLY A 348 2.42 -3.43 -14.91
N GLN A 349 2.22 -4.25 -13.87
CA GLN A 349 0.88 -4.50 -13.31
C GLN A 349 0.25 -3.22 -12.76
N TRP A 350 1.00 -2.39 -12.05
CA TRP A 350 0.49 -1.12 -11.52
C TRP A 350 0.19 -0.11 -12.62
N ALA A 351 1.02 -0.04 -13.67
CA ALA A 351 0.74 0.79 -14.83
C ALA A 351 -0.58 0.36 -15.51
N ALA A 352 -0.84 -0.94 -15.64
CA ALA A 352 -2.10 -1.45 -16.16
C ALA A 352 -3.31 -1.17 -15.24
N LEU A 353 -3.14 -1.19 -13.91
CA LEU A 353 -4.21 -0.83 -12.97
C LEU A 353 -4.51 0.67 -12.99
N LEU A 354 -3.51 1.50 -13.25
CA LEU A 354 -3.66 2.95 -13.31
C LEU A 354 -4.08 3.46 -14.70
N SER A 355 -3.91 2.66 -15.76
CA SER A 355 -4.22 3.08 -17.13
C SER A 355 -5.68 3.48 -17.38
N PRO A 356 -6.71 2.90 -16.72
CA PRO A 356 -8.09 3.34 -16.90
C PRO A 356 -8.39 4.73 -16.30
N TRP A 357 -7.46 5.29 -15.52
CA TRP A 357 -7.68 6.53 -14.76
C TRP A 357 -7.05 7.73 -15.46
N THR A 358 -7.79 8.84 -15.51
CA THR A 358 -7.29 10.10 -16.04
C THR A 358 -6.57 10.86 -14.93
N LEU A 359 -5.25 10.65 -14.81
CA LEU A 359 -4.43 11.19 -13.71
C LEU A 359 -3.54 12.34 -14.18
N GLU A 360 -3.60 13.47 -13.49
CA GLU A 360 -2.66 14.60 -13.64
C GLU A 360 -1.78 14.70 -12.40
N ILE A 361 -0.51 14.30 -12.54
CA ILE A 361 0.42 14.23 -11.42
C ILE A 361 1.23 15.53 -11.32
N THR A 362 1.10 16.21 -10.18
CA THR A 362 1.82 17.45 -9.88
C THR A 362 2.79 17.21 -8.74
N LYS A 363 4.06 17.59 -8.93
CA LYS A 363 5.08 17.52 -7.89
C LYS A 363 5.02 18.76 -6.99
N CYS A 364 4.95 18.54 -5.68
CA CYS A 364 5.09 19.62 -4.71
C CYS A 364 6.60 19.89 -4.44
N THR A 365 7.22 20.85 -5.15
CA THR A 365 8.67 21.14 -5.05
C THR A 365 9.07 22.19 -4.01
N ARG A 366 8.16 23.06 -3.54
CA ARG A 366 8.50 24.26 -2.77
C ARG A 366 7.88 24.32 -1.38
N GLY A 367 7.76 23.15 -0.77
CA GLY A 367 6.80 23.02 0.31
C GLY A 367 5.41 23.08 -0.30
N GLU A 368 4.59 22.23 0.24
CA GLU A 368 3.18 22.14 -0.05
C GLU A 368 2.48 23.51 0.17
N ASP A 369 3.04 24.40 1.00
CA ASP A 369 2.59 25.78 1.33
C ASP A 369 2.20 26.68 0.14
N GLU A 370 2.71 26.45 -1.08
CA GLU A 370 2.35 27.26 -2.27
C GLU A 370 0.99 26.85 -2.88
N ILE A 371 0.58 25.58 -2.72
CA ILE A 371 -0.74 25.04 -3.08
C ILE A 371 -1.65 24.93 -1.83
N LEU A 372 -1.04 24.77 -0.65
CA LEU A 372 -1.68 24.45 0.64
C LEU A 372 -1.99 25.65 1.54
N ARG A 373 -1.73 26.90 1.10
CA ARG A 373 -2.05 28.11 1.89
C ARG A 373 -3.52 28.21 2.33
N THR A 374 -4.38 27.37 1.79
CA THR A 374 -5.81 27.35 2.06
C THR A 374 -6.35 25.91 2.15
N LEU A 375 -5.61 24.97 2.75
CA LEU A 375 -6.28 23.74 3.20
C LEU A 375 -7.19 24.07 4.37
N ALA A 376 -8.29 23.33 4.49
CA ALA A 376 -8.94 23.20 5.78
C ALA A 376 -7.89 22.80 6.84
N THR A 377 -8.04 23.30 8.06
CA THR A 377 -7.22 22.96 9.24
C THR A 377 -7.06 21.45 9.51
N ALA A 378 -7.85 20.63 8.81
CA ALA A 378 -7.83 19.18 8.81
C ALA A 378 -6.54 18.53 8.28
N ILE A 379 -5.89 19.14 7.29
CA ILE A 379 -4.76 18.52 6.60
C ILE A 379 -3.46 19.01 7.18
N THR A 380 -2.68 18.06 7.68
CA THR A 380 -1.40 18.31 8.35
C THR A 380 -0.33 18.56 7.29
N PRO A 381 0.38 19.70 7.33
CA PRO A 381 1.52 19.93 6.45
C PRO A 381 2.51 18.77 6.56
N ARG A 382 2.99 18.23 5.43
CA ARG A 382 3.83 17.03 5.50
C ARG A 382 5.18 17.26 6.20
N SER A 383 5.66 18.49 6.27
CA SER A 383 6.82 18.86 7.09
C SER A 383 6.59 18.59 8.58
N GLU A 384 5.39 18.85 9.10
CA GLU A 384 5.01 18.52 10.48
C GLU A 384 4.84 17.02 10.68
N VAL A 385 4.34 16.31 9.65
CA VAL A 385 4.27 14.85 9.67
C VAL A 385 5.68 14.29 9.77
N ASP A 386 6.60 14.69 8.88
CA ASP A 386 7.99 14.25 8.89
C ASP A 386 8.69 14.57 10.23
N GLN A 387 8.49 15.78 10.77
CA GLN A 387 9.04 16.15 12.08
C GLN A 387 8.50 15.24 13.20
N ALA A 388 7.20 14.94 13.16
CA ALA A 388 6.61 13.99 14.10
C ALA A 388 7.19 12.59 13.92
N LEU A 389 7.47 12.15 12.68
CA LEU A 389 8.08 10.86 12.38
C LEU A 389 9.49 10.72 12.92
N THR A 390 10.30 11.78 12.91
CA THR A 390 11.64 11.77 13.53
C THR A 390 11.58 11.36 15.01
N ALA A 391 10.50 11.70 15.71
CA ALA A 391 10.32 11.40 17.13
C ALA A 391 9.65 10.03 17.41
N ILE A 392 9.06 9.39 16.41
CA ILE A 392 8.24 8.18 16.60
C ILE A 392 8.56 7.06 15.59
N ALA A 393 9.66 7.17 14.83
CA ALA A 393 9.95 6.22 13.76
C ALA A 393 10.02 4.79 14.30
N PRO A 394 9.08 3.90 13.94
CA PRO A 394 9.09 2.52 14.40
C PRO A 394 10.34 1.80 13.90
N ARG A 395 10.86 0.90 14.73
CA ARG A 395 12.02 0.06 14.40
C ARG A 395 11.59 -1.14 13.55
N LYS A 396 10.76 -0.91 12.53
CA LYS A 396 10.83 -1.76 11.34
C LYS A 396 12.20 -1.49 10.75
N GLU A 397 13.22 -2.19 11.24
CA GLU A 397 14.48 -2.30 10.52
C GLU A 397 14.08 -2.72 9.10
N PRO A 398 14.25 -1.83 8.10
CA PRO A 398 14.38 -2.34 6.74
C PRO A 398 15.44 -3.42 6.87
N ARG A 399 15.22 -4.62 6.30
CA ARG A 399 16.35 -5.56 6.17
C ARG A 399 17.48 -4.72 5.65
N ARG A 400 18.55 -4.52 6.44
CA ARG A 400 19.65 -3.61 6.10
C ARG A 400 19.86 -3.75 4.61
N SER A 401 19.43 -2.75 3.83
CA SER A 401 20.06 -2.51 2.56
C SER A 401 21.41 -2.00 3.03
N VAL A 402 22.29 -2.95 3.32
CA VAL A 402 23.69 -2.69 3.17
C VAL A 402 23.74 -2.37 1.69
N ASP A 403 23.67 -1.07 1.36
CA ASP A 403 24.24 -0.57 0.12
C ASP A 403 25.62 -1.18 0.15
N THR A 404 25.80 -2.28 -0.58
CA THR A 404 27.12 -2.85 -0.72
C THR A 404 27.82 -1.78 -1.52
N PRO A 405 28.81 -1.07 -0.96
CA PRO A 405 29.53 -0.10 -1.74
C PRO A 405 30.03 -0.84 -2.98
N VAL A 406 29.68 -0.32 -4.16
CA VAL A 406 30.22 -0.86 -5.42
C VAL A 406 31.75 -0.79 -5.26
N PRO A 407 32.48 -1.89 -5.47
CA PRO A 407 33.93 -1.89 -5.27
C PRO A 407 34.58 -0.80 -6.11
N THR A 408 35.38 0.06 -5.49
CA THR A 408 36.16 1.06 -6.22
C THR A 408 37.23 0.32 -7.02
N VAL A 409 37.17 0.45 -8.35
CA VAL A 409 38.16 -0.07 -9.30
C VAL A 409 38.95 1.12 -9.85
N GLU A 410 40.28 1.12 -9.74
CA GLU A 410 41.10 2.18 -10.34
C GLU A 410 41.19 2.02 -11.86
N GLN A 411 41.36 3.13 -12.59
CA GLN A 411 41.23 3.19 -14.06
C GLN A 411 42.21 2.30 -14.84
N ASP A 412 43.34 1.96 -14.22
CA ASP A 412 44.41 1.13 -14.78
C ASP A 412 44.62 -0.18 -13.99
N GLU A 413 43.69 -0.55 -13.09
CA GLU A 413 43.81 -1.75 -12.26
C GLU A 413 43.48 -3.01 -13.07
N THR A 414 44.47 -3.89 -13.26
CA THR A 414 44.25 -5.22 -13.84
C THR A 414 43.70 -6.16 -12.79
N LEU A 415 42.42 -6.52 -12.88
CA LEU A 415 41.76 -7.47 -11.99
C LEU A 415 40.86 -8.45 -12.73
N LEU A 416 40.54 -9.56 -12.06
CA LEU A 416 39.62 -10.56 -12.58
C LEU A 416 38.21 -10.31 -12.04
N VAL A 417 37.22 -10.32 -12.94
CA VAL A 417 35.80 -10.32 -12.57
C VAL A 417 35.22 -11.68 -12.93
N ALA A 418 34.59 -12.36 -11.97
CA ALA A 418 33.88 -13.61 -12.21
C ALA A 418 32.37 -13.34 -12.18
N SER A 419 31.63 -13.75 -13.20
CA SER A 419 30.17 -13.73 -13.22
C SER A 419 29.62 -15.14 -13.34
N PHE A 420 28.66 -15.51 -12.50
CA PHE A 420 27.97 -16.81 -12.59
C PHE A 420 26.47 -16.62 -12.67
N ASP A 421 25.74 -17.68 -13.03
CA ASP A 421 24.28 -17.76 -12.92
C ASP A 421 23.84 -19.22 -12.74
N GLY A 422 22.64 -19.42 -12.19
CA GLY A 422 22.02 -20.73 -11.99
C GLY A 422 20.53 -20.74 -12.30
N SER A 423 20.12 -21.68 -13.16
CA SER A 423 18.73 -21.85 -13.60
C SER A 423 18.24 -23.28 -13.40
N ALA A 424 16.98 -23.46 -12.96
CA ALA A 424 16.41 -24.81 -12.76
C ALA A 424 14.91 -24.87 -13.05
N ARG A 425 14.41 -26.07 -13.43
CA ARG A 425 12.99 -26.29 -13.70
C ARG A 425 12.16 -26.44 -12.42
N VAL A 426 10.94 -25.91 -12.42
CA VAL A 426 10.01 -25.81 -11.26
C VAL A 426 9.69 -27.16 -10.59
N LYS A 427 9.81 -28.29 -11.30
CA LYS A 427 9.50 -29.65 -10.81
C LYS A 427 10.74 -30.56 -10.68
N ARG A 428 11.90 -30.03 -10.26
CA ARG A 428 13.16 -30.80 -10.11
C ARG A 428 13.55 -31.58 -11.39
N GLY A 429 13.23 -31.02 -12.56
CA GLY A 429 13.48 -31.65 -13.86
C GLY A 429 14.88 -31.40 -14.42
N GLY A 430 15.85 -31.02 -13.59
CA GLY A 430 17.20 -30.61 -13.98
C GLY A 430 17.49 -29.13 -13.72
N GLY A 431 18.76 -28.83 -13.43
CA GLY A 431 19.30 -27.49 -13.25
C GLY A 431 20.60 -27.31 -14.03
N ALA A 432 20.81 -26.09 -14.51
CA ALA A 432 21.98 -25.66 -15.25
C ALA A 432 22.63 -24.48 -14.55
N PHE A 433 23.94 -24.34 -14.73
CA PHE A 433 24.72 -23.28 -14.11
C PHE A 433 25.81 -22.84 -15.08
N SER A 434 26.23 -21.59 -14.99
CA SER A 434 27.25 -21.01 -15.86
C SER A 434 28.24 -20.15 -15.06
N ALA A 435 29.41 -19.95 -15.64
CA ALA A 435 30.47 -19.11 -15.11
C ALA A 435 31.27 -18.49 -16.26
N ILE A 436 31.59 -17.20 -16.13
CA ILE A 436 32.43 -16.45 -17.06
C ILE A 436 33.45 -15.65 -16.25
N ILE A 437 34.72 -15.73 -16.66
CA ILE A 437 35.81 -14.95 -16.09
C ILE A 437 36.20 -13.87 -17.08
N TRP A 438 36.15 -12.62 -16.63
CA TRP A 438 36.50 -11.42 -17.37
C TRP A 438 37.81 -10.84 -16.86
N ARG A 439 38.58 -10.21 -17.75
CA ARG A 439 39.78 -9.45 -17.42
C ARG A 439 39.55 -7.96 -17.69
N LEU A 440 39.76 -7.14 -16.66
CA LEU A 440 39.78 -5.69 -16.78
C LEU A 440 41.19 -5.20 -17.13
N PRO A 441 41.31 -4.00 -17.76
CA PRO A 441 40.23 -3.04 -18.06
C PRO A 441 39.46 -3.30 -19.37
N GLU A 442 39.94 -4.20 -20.25
CA GLU A 442 39.38 -4.40 -21.59
C GLU A 442 38.09 -5.24 -21.64
N TRP A 443 37.67 -5.81 -20.51
CA TRP A 443 36.51 -6.71 -20.41
C TRP A 443 36.58 -7.91 -21.36
N THR A 444 37.78 -8.46 -21.52
CA THR A 444 38.01 -9.65 -22.34
C THR A 444 37.60 -10.91 -21.57
N VAL A 445 36.96 -11.85 -22.27
CA VAL A 445 36.67 -13.18 -21.72
C VAL A 445 38.00 -13.94 -21.58
N VAL A 446 38.25 -14.50 -20.39
CA VAL A 446 39.40 -15.37 -20.11
C VAL A 446 38.98 -16.83 -20.26
N LYS A 447 37.86 -17.19 -19.62
CA LYS A 447 37.25 -18.52 -19.69
C LYS A 447 35.74 -18.39 -19.49
N ALA A 448 34.97 -19.24 -20.16
CA ALA A 448 33.53 -19.35 -19.96
C ALA A 448 33.09 -20.80 -20.08
N ALA A 449 32.23 -21.25 -19.17
CA ALA A 449 31.69 -22.61 -19.19
C ALA A 449 30.28 -22.65 -18.60
N SER A 450 29.54 -23.69 -18.97
CA SER A 450 28.27 -24.05 -18.36
C SER A 450 28.23 -25.54 -18.02
N GLY A 451 27.33 -25.91 -17.11
CA GLY A 451 27.11 -27.27 -16.66
C GLY A 451 25.63 -27.55 -16.49
N TRP A 452 25.27 -28.83 -16.53
CA TRP A 452 23.92 -29.31 -16.24
C TRP A 452 23.97 -30.52 -15.31
N LYS A 453 23.00 -30.62 -14.41
CA LYS A 453 22.78 -31.81 -13.57
C LYS A 453 21.30 -32.06 -13.35
N ALA A 454 20.95 -33.34 -13.24
CA ALA A 454 19.62 -33.78 -12.86
C ALA A 454 19.31 -33.44 -11.38
N ASP A 455 18.03 -33.22 -11.07
CA ASP A 455 17.50 -32.99 -9.71
C ASP A 455 18.23 -31.90 -8.91
N MET A 456 18.22 -30.67 -9.44
CA MET A 456 18.72 -29.48 -8.74
C MET A 456 17.61 -28.45 -8.52
N THR A 457 17.69 -27.79 -7.37
CA THR A 457 16.94 -26.55 -7.11
C THR A 457 17.67 -25.35 -7.70
N VAL A 458 16.95 -24.23 -7.90
CA VAL A 458 17.53 -22.98 -8.40
C VAL A 458 18.71 -22.54 -7.52
N ASN A 459 18.55 -22.54 -6.19
CA ASN A 459 19.63 -22.13 -5.28
C ASN A 459 20.87 -23.05 -5.36
N GLU A 460 20.68 -24.36 -5.59
CA GLU A 460 21.81 -25.28 -5.78
C GLU A 460 22.51 -25.04 -7.12
N ALA A 461 21.77 -24.62 -8.15
CA ALA A 461 22.30 -24.25 -9.46
C ALA A 461 23.19 -23.00 -9.34
N GLU A 462 22.70 -21.99 -8.63
CA GLU A 462 23.43 -20.74 -8.35
C GLU A 462 24.76 -21.01 -7.62
N TYR A 463 24.71 -21.81 -6.55
CA TYR A 463 25.93 -22.24 -5.84
C TYR A 463 26.86 -23.07 -6.72
N SER A 464 26.32 -23.85 -7.67
CA SER A 464 27.13 -24.62 -8.61
C SER A 464 27.79 -23.74 -9.65
N GLY A 465 27.14 -22.64 -10.08
CA GLY A 465 27.74 -21.60 -10.91
C GLY A 465 28.91 -20.92 -10.20
N LEU A 466 28.73 -20.55 -8.93
CA LEU A 466 29.82 -19.99 -8.11
C LEU A 466 31.00 -20.96 -7.96
N ILE A 467 30.74 -22.26 -7.75
CA ILE A 467 31.82 -23.27 -7.68
C ILE A 467 32.51 -23.40 -9.03
N LEU A 468 31.76 -23.40 -10.14
CA LEU A 468 32.32 -23.43 -11.49
C LEU A 468 33.23 -22.22 -11.74
N CYS A 469 32.89 -21.02 -11.25
CA CYS A 469 33.79 -19.87 -11.29
C CYS A 469 35.14 -20.18 -10.65
N PHE A 470 35.16 -20.78 -9.46
CA PHE A 470 36.43 -21.13 -8.80
C PHE A 470 37.21 -22.20 -9.56
N ASP A 471 36.52 -23.17 -10.16
CA ASP A 471 37.16 -24.21 -10.98
C ASP A 471 37.81 -23.59 -12.24
N LEU A 472 37.18 -22.58 -12.87
CA LEU A 472 37.78 -21.84 -14.00
C LEU A 472 38.97 -20.96 -13.59
N LEU A 473 38.99 -20.50 -12.34
CA LEU A 473 40.02 -19.63 -11.77
C LEU A 473 41.25 -20.37 -11.23
N GLU A 474 41.25 -21.71 -11.19
CA GLU A 474 42.32 -22.51 -10.55
C GLU A 474 43.72 -22.30 -11.16
N GLU A 475 43.78 -22.02 -12.47
CA GLU A 475 45.02 -21.79 -13.22
C GLU A 475 45.40 -20.30 -13.36
N GLN A 476 44.65 -19.39 -12.75
CA GLN A 476 44.90 -17.95 -12.86
C GLN A 476 45.74 -17.42 -11.68
N ASP A 477 46.51 -16.37 -11.94
CA ASP A 477 47.25 -15.67 -10.89
C ASP A 477 46.29 -15.06 -9.86
N ARG A 478 46.54 -15.35 -8.58
CA ARG A 478 45.67 -14.96 -7.48
C ARG A 478 45.92 -13.51 -7.07
N THR A 479 45.29 -12.59 -7.79
CA THR A 479 45.27 -11.15 -7.48
C THR A 479 43.94 -10.76 -6.82
N ARG A 480 43.42 -9.54 -7.06
CA ARG A 480 42.11 -9.11 -6.59
C ARG A 480 41.02 -9.71 -7.47
N LEU A 481 40.00 -10.29 -6.86
CA LEU A 481 38.86 -10.92 -7.55
C LEU A 481 37.54 -10.23 -7.20
N VAL A 482 36.74 -9.85 -8.19
CA VAL A 482 35.37 -9.38 -7.97
C VAL A 482 34.41 -10.44 -8.49
N ILE A 483 33.52 -10.96 -7.65
CA ILE A 483 32.51 -11.94 -8.04
C ILE A 483 31.15 -11.25 -8.11
N CYS A 484 30.50 -11.32 -9.27
CA CYS A 484 29.23 -10.69 -9.58
C CYS A 484 28.16 -11.75 -9.85
N ASP A 485 26.96 -11.54 -9.32
CA ASP A 485 25.82 -12.43 -9.55
C ASP A 485 24.49 -11.73 -9.21
N ASP A 486 23.38 -12.17 -9.81
CA ASP A 486 22.05 -11.62 -9.54
C ASP A 486 21.26 -12.38 -8.47
N SER A 487 21.82 -13.48 -7.94
CA SER A 487 21.29 -14.19 -6.79
C SER A 487 21.63 -13.48 -5.47
N ASN A 488 20.71 -12.63 -5.03
CA ASN A 488 20.83 -11.94 -3.73
C ASN A 488 20.96 -12.92 -2.55
N LEU A 489 20.42 -14.14 -2.67
CA LEU A 489 20.56 -15.15 -1.63
C LEU A 489 22.01 -15.64 -1.50
N VAL A 490 22.63 -16.05 -2.62
CA VAL A 490 23.98 -16.65 -2.62
C VAL A 490 25.02 -15.60 -2.22
N ILE A 491 24.97 -14.40 -2.80
CA ILE A 491 25.89 -13.31 -2.47
C ILE A 491 25.83 -12.97 -0.97
N ARG A 492 24.63 -12.83 -0.40
CA ARG A 492 24.48 -12.50 1.03
C ARG A 492 24.87 -13.63 1.97
N GLN A 493 24.61 -14.88 1.58
CA GLN A 493 25.09 -16.04 2.34
C GLN A 493 26.62 -16.15 2.31
N MET A 494 27.25 -15.86 1.17
CA MET A 494 28.71 -15.84 1.04
C MET A 494 29.36 -14.71 1.84
N LYS A 495 28.72 -13.53 1.92
CA LYS A 495 29.14 -12.42 2.81
C LYS A 495 28.92 -12.68 4.30
N GLY A 496 28.18 -13.74 4.66
CA GLY A 496 27.82 -14.03 6.05
C GLY A 496 26.70 -13.16 6.61
N GLU A 497 25.95 -12.45 5.76
CA GLU A 497 24.82 -11.60 6.17
C GLU A 497 23.55 -12.39 6.48
N ILE A 498 23.40 -13.58 5.89
CA ILE A 498 22.25 -14.47 6.06
C ILE A 498 22.75 -15.88 6.35
N ASP A 499 22.11 -16.55 7.30
CA ASP A 499 22.37 -17.95 7.60
C ASP A 499 21.91 -18.90 6.50
N CYS A 500 22.77 -19.85 6.14
CA CYS A 500 22.42 -20.97 5.26
C CYS A 500 21.97 -22.16 6.12
N LYS A 501 20.66 -22.46 6.12
CA LYS A 501 20.04 -23.49 6.98
C LYS A 501 19.81 -24.83 6.28
N ALA A 502 19.79 -24.87 4.95
CA ALA A 502 19.52 -26.09 4.20
C ALA A 502 20.79 -26.95 4.10
N PRO A 503 20.76 -28.24 4.53
CA PRO A 503 21.98 -29.07 4.60
C PRO A 503 22.80 -29.15 3.31
N ALA A 504 22.14 -29.29 2.15
CA ALA A 504 22.79 -29.34 0.85
C ALA A 504 23.50 -28.02 0.49
N LEU A 505 22.85 -26.88 0.74
CA LEU A 505 23.42 -25.55 0.51
C LEU A 505 24.55 -25.23 1.50
N THR A 506 24.47 -25.72 2.75
CA THR A 506 25.54 -25.55 3.74
C THR A 506 26.84 -26.20 3.27
N LEU A 507 26.76 -27.39 2.67
CA LEU A 507 27.94 -28.07 2.09
C LEU A 507 28.53 -27.31 0.91
N LEU A 508 27.68 -26.83 -0.01
CA LEU A 508 28.11 -26.03 -1.17
C LEU A 508 28.75 -24.71 -0.73
N ARG A 509 28.14 -24.01 0.24
CA ARG A 509 28.69 -22.80 0.85
C ARG A 509 30.04 -23.04 1.51
N GLN A 510 30.20 -24.13 2.26
CA GLN A 510 31.49 -24.48 2.88
C GLN A 510 32.56 -24.80 1.83
N LYS A 511 32.20 -25.40 0.69
CA LYS A 511 33.13 -25.61 -0.43
C LYS A 511 33.53 -24.26 -1.05
N ALA A 512 32.56 -23.41 -1.37
CA ALA A 512 32.79 -22.09 -1.95
C ALA A 512 33.63 -21.18 -1.02
N LEU A 513 33.36 -21.15 0.28
CA LEU A 513 34.14 -20.35 1.25
C LEU A 513 35.58 -20.84 1.37
N ARG A 514 35.83 -22.15 1.29
CA ARG A 514 37.19 -22.70 1.27
C ARG A 514 37.98 -22.24 0.04
N GLN A 515 37.34 -22.24 -1.13
CA GLN A 515 37.95 -21.75 -2.37
C GLN A 515 38.14 -20.22 -2.33
N LEU A 516 37.14 -19.46 -1.89
CA LEU A 516 37.22 -18.01 -1.76
C LEU A 516 38.32 -17.57 -0.79
N GLY A 517 38.51 -18.29 0.31
CA GLY A 517 39.60 -18.03 1.27
C GLY A 517 41.02 -18.23 0.72
N THR A 518 41.16 -18.80 -0.48
CA THR A 518 42.47 -18.87 -1.17
C THR A 518 42.84 -17.59 -1.91
N TRP A 519 41.90 -16.65 -2.05
CA TRP A 519 42.09 -15.36 -2.73
C TRP A 519 42.40 -14.25 -1.70
N PRO A 520 43.57 -13.57 -1.82
CA PRO A 520 44.03 -12.62 -0.81
C PRO A 520 43.18 -11.35 -0.74
N ALA A 521 42.56 -10.94 -1.85
CA ALA A 521 41.63 -9.84 -1.92
C ALA A 521 40.44 -10.23 -2.81
N HIS A 522 39.22 -10.14 -2.29
CA HIS A 522 38.03 -10.46 -3.04
C HIS A 522 36.83 -9.62 -2.62
N ASP A 523 35.99 -9.27 -3.59
CA ASP A 523 34.74 -8.54 -3.40
C ASP A 523 33.56 -9.37 -3.93
N LEU A 524 32.45 -9.38 -3.21
CA LEU A 524 31.21 -10.04 -3.64
C LEU A 524 30.17 -8.96 -3.95
N LEU A 525 29.67 -8.92 -5.19
CA LEU A 525 28.74 -7.90 -5.65
C LEU A 525 27.43 -8.54 -6.13
N HIS A 526 26.31 -8.08 -5.56
CA HIS A 526 25.00 -8.39 -6.11
C HIS A 526 24.68 -7.41 -7.21
N VAL A 527 24.32 -7.91 -8.40
CA VAL A 527 23.93 -7.10 -9.55
C VAL A 527 22.48 -7.38 -9.93
N LYS A 528 21.81 -6.44 -10.59
CA LYS A 528 20.51 -6.75 -11.25
C LYS A 528 20.77 -7.71 -12.41
N ARG A 529 19.81 -8.60 -12.66
CA ARG A 529 19.81 -9.57 -13.76
C ARG A 529 20.20 -8.99 -15.13
N ALA A 530 19.76 -7.77 -15.45
CA ALA A 530 20.10 -7.11 -16.71
C ALA A 530 21.61 -6.87 -16.90
N TRP A 531 22.38 -6.81 -15.81
CA TRP A 531 23.84 -6.66 -15.85
C TRP A 531 24.59 -8.00 -15.86
N ASN A 532 23.92 -9.10 -15.53
CA ASN A 532 24.46 -10.47 -15.55
C ASN A 532 24.00 -11.28 -16.80
N ALA A 533 23.57 -10.58 -17.86
CA ALA A 533 22.88 -11.18 -19.00
C ALA A 533 23.71 -12.26 -19.74
N SER A 534 25.04 -12.11 -19.79
CA SER A 534 25.93 -13.10 -20.42
C SER A 534 25.89 -14.45 -19.69
N ALA A 535 25.93 -14.45 -18.36
CA ALA A 535 25.87 -15.67 -17.57
C ALA A 535 24.47 -16.31 -17.61
N ASP A 536 23.41 -15.50 -17.50
CA ASP A 536 22.00 -15.94 -17.61
C ASP A 536 21.71 -16.61 -18.96
N SER A 537 22.24 -16.05 -20.04
CA SER A 537 22.14 -16.63 -21.39
C SER A 537 22.79 -18.02 -21.46
N LEU A 538 24.01 -18.18 -20.93
CA LEU A 538 24.72 -19.47 -20.91
C LEU A 538 24.03 -20.51 -20.04
N ALA A 539 23.53 -20.13 -18.86
CA ALA A 539 22.81 -21.06 -17.98
C ALA A 539 21.48 -21.49 -18.60
N SER A 540 20.78 -20.56 -19.25
CA SER A 540 19.53 -20.83 -19.96
C SER A 540 19.74 -21.76 -21.17
N ALA A 541 20.79 -21.54 -21.96
CA ALA A 541 21.15 -22.42 -23.07
C ALA A 541 21.49 -23.84 -22.60
N ALA A 542 22.27 -23.97 -21.52
CA ALA A 542 22.61 -25.26 -20.91
C ALA A 542 21.37 -25.98 -20.33
N LEU A 543 20.38 -25.24 -19.82
CA LEU A 543 19.12 -25.81 -19.35
C LEU A 543 18.23 -26.32 -20.48
N GLN A 544 18.28 -25.69 -21.66
CA GLN A 544 17.55 -26.12 -22.86
C GLN A 544 18.20 -27.35 -23.49
N LEU A 545 19.54 -27.39 -23.56
CA LEU A 545 20.29 -28.50 -24.12
C LEU A 545 20.43 -29.69 -23.16
N GLU A 546 20.14 -29.48 -21.87
CA GLU A 546 20.36 -30.46 -20.78
C GLU A 546 21.83 -30.96 -20.75
N ALA A 547 22.75 -30.09 -21.14
CA ALA A 547 24.18 -30.38 -21.26
C ALA A 547 25.01 -29.13 -20.96
N GLY A 548 26.19 -29.33 -20.38
CA GLY A 548 27.19 -28.27 -20.18
C GLY A 548 28.05 -28.06 -21.43
N VAL A 549 28.51 -26.83 -21.64
CA VAL A 549 29.38 -26.47 -22.77
C VAL A 549 30.55 -25.63 -22.26
N THR A 550 31.76 -25.98 -22.67
CA THR A 550 32.92 -25.07 -22.57
C THR A 550 32.89 -24.18 -23.81
N VAL A 551 32.78 -22.87 -23.60
CA VAL A 551 32.62 -21.90 -24.70
C VAL A 551 33.96 -21.75 -25.42
N GLN A 552 33.97 -21.97 -26.73
CA GLN A 552 35.17 -21.80 -27.56
C GLN A 552 35.45 -20.31 -27.81
N GLU A 553 36.69 -19.96 -28.11
CA GLU A 553 37.11 -18.56 -28.35
C GLU A 553 36.30 -17.86 -29.44
N GLN A 554 35.75 -18.61 -30.40
CA GLN A 554 34.94 -18.09 -31.51
C GLN A 554 33.58 -17.52 -31.07
N ASP A 555 33.09 -17.91 -29.89
CA ASP A 555 31.77 -17.50 -29.37
C ASP A 555 31.89 -16.42 -28.27
N TRP A 556 33.11 -15.89 -28.03
CA TRP A 556 33.34 -14.90 -26.97
C TRP A 556 32.74 -13.53 -27.30
N ASP A 557 32.66 -13.15 -28.57
CA ASP A 557 32.11 -11.86 -29.01
C ASP A 557 30.62 -11.72 -28.63
N ASP A 558 29.86 -12.81 -28.66
CA ASP A 558 28.45 -12.83 -28.23
C ASP A 558 28.33 -12.56 -26.73
N LEU A 559 29.24 -13.11 -25.91
CA LEU A 559 29.26 -12.89 -24.47
C LEU A 559 29.65 -11.46 -24.12
N VAL A 560 30.63 -10.88 -24.82
CA VAL A 560 31.06 -9.49 -24.65
C VAL A 560 29.92 -8.53 -25.02
N THR A 561 29.20 -8.81 -26.11
CA THR A 561 28.05 -7.99 -26.55
C THR A 561 26.93 -7.94 -25.51
N LEU A 562 26.72 -9.04 -24.77
CA LEU A 562 25.72 -9.14 -23.70
C LEU A 562 26.20 -8.59 -22.36
N ASN A 563 27.50 -8.34 -22.21
CA ASN A 563 28.09 -7.94 -20.93
C ASN A 563 27.82 -6.47 -20.62
N ARG A 564 27.08 -6.22 -19.53
CA ARG A 564 26.79 -4.86 -19.04
C ARG A 564 27.41 -4.58 -17.66
N LEU A 565 28.23 -5.49 -17.14
CA LEU A 565 29.05 -5.26 -15.94
C LEU A 565 29.99 -4.04 -16.05
N PRO A 566 30.51 -3.63 -17.23
CA PRO A 566 31.25 -2.39 -17.38
C PRO A 566 30.48 -1.16 -16.86
N GLU A 567 29.16 -1.11 -17.02
CA GLU A 567 28.34 0.04 -16.60
C GLU A 567 28.33 0.28 -15.08
N ILE A 568 28.69 -0.73 -14.28
CA ILE A 568 28.72 -0.65 -12.81
C ILE A 568 30.16 -0.51 -12.30
N LEU A 569 31.07 -1.27 -12.89
CA LEU A 569 32.44 -1.42 -12.39
C LEU A 569 33.45 -0.48 -13.08
N THR A 570 33.01 0.38 -14.01
CA THR A 570 33.89 1.41 -14.61
C THR A 570 34.42 2.41 -13.58
N ALA A 571 35.71 2.73 -13.71
CA ALA A 571 36.47 3.55 -12.79
C ALA A 571 35.84 4.92 -12.49
N THR A 572 35.79 5.28 -11.21
CA THR A 572 35.53 6.65 -10.77
C THR A 572 36.65 7.55 -11.27
N THR A 573 36.37 8.41 -12.26
CA THR A 573 37.16 9.62 -12.49
C THR A 573 37.25 10.36 -11.16
N LYS A 574 38.45 10.66 -10.67
CA LYS A 574 38.66 11.50 -9.48
C LYS A 574 37.72 12.71 -9.56
N GLU A 575 36.60 12.67 -8.82
CA GLU A 575 35.71 13.81 -8.71
C GLU A 575 36.46 14.86 -7.90
N THR A 576 37.01 15.80 -8.66
CA THR A 576 37.30 17.16 -8.23
C THR A 576 36.24 17.60 -7.22
N THR A 577 36.68 17.95 -6.03
CA THR A 577 35.88 18.59 -4.99
C THR A 577 35.12 19.78 -5.60
N LEU A 578 33.85 19.58 -5.96
CA LEU A 578 32.98 20.68 -6.36
C LEU A 578 32.54 21.42 -5.09
N ARG A 579 33.39 22.36 -4.66
CA ARG A 579 32.96 23.50 -3.85
C ARG A 579 31.92 24.26 -4.67
N ILE A 580 30.65 24.13 -4.30
CA ILE A 580 29.61 25.04 -4.78
C ILE A 580 29.79 26.35 -4.00
N SER A 581 30.64 27.22 -4.54
CA SER A 581 30.70 28.63 -4.16
C SER A 581 29.61 29.38 -4.93
N ALA A 582 28.76 30.10 -4.19
CA ALA A 582 27.75 30.97 -4.75
C ALA A 582 28.39 32.06 -5.65
N MET A 583 27.96 32.15 -6.90
CA MET A 583 28.11 33.37 -7.70
C MET A 583 26.87 33.60 -8.56
N ALA A 584 26.18 34.70 -8.26
CA ALA A 584 25.30 35.37 -9.20
C ALA A 584 26.15 36.04 -10.30
N THR A 585 25.71 35.96 -11.57
CA THR A 585 25.35 37.11 -12.44
C THR A 585 25.14 36.70 -13.91
N ARG A 586 24.08 37.28 -14.50
CA ARG A 586 23.77 37.58 -15.92
C ARG A 586 24.72 37.10 -17.03
N SER A 587 24.15 36.63 -18.15
CA SER A 587 24.04 37.43 -19.41
C SER A 587 23.58 36.62 -20.66
N ARG A 588 22.62 37.25 -21.39
CA ARG A 588 22.40 37.33 -22.85
C ARG A 588 22.07 36.11 -23.74
N ARG A 589 20.86 36.24 -24.32
CA ARG A 589 20.41 35.74 -25.63
C ARG A 589 21.43 35.98 -26.76
N LYS A 590 21.60 34.98 -27.63
CA LYS A 590 22.00 35.13 -29.03
C LYS A 590 20.95 34.47 -29.92
N VAL A 591 20.45 35.26 -30.87
CA VAL A 591 19.58 34.90 -31.99
C VAL A 591 20.47 34.38 -33.12
N PRO A 592 20.08 33.37 -33.92
CA PRO A 592 20.81 33.00 -35.12
C PRO A 592 20.40 33.88 -36.32
N ASN A 593 21.41 34.39 -37.02
CA ASN A 593 21.27 35.01 -38.34
C ASN A 593 20.84 33.93 -39.36
N GLN A 594 19.78 34.22 -40.12
CA GLN A 594 19.52 33.60 -41.41
C GLN A 594 19.84 34.60 -42.50
N GLU A 595 20.57 34.13 -43.50
CA GLU A 595 21.05 34.87 -44.65
C GLU A 595 19.91 35.27 -45.60
N VAL A 596 20.14 36.43 -46.20
CA VAL A 596 19.37 37.14 -47.21
C VAL A 596 19.35 36.36 -48.53
N LEU A 597 18.19 36.26 -49.16
CA LEU A 597 18.06 36.48 -50.61
C LEU A 597 16.77 37.26 -50.90
N GLN A 598 16.97 38.34 -51.64
CA GLN A 598 16.00 39.33 -52.12
C GLN A 598 15.26 38.85 -53.37
N GLU A 599 14.32 39.71 -53.78
CA GLU A 599 13.69 39.87 -55.10
C GLU A 599 12.47 38.95 -55.36
N ASP A 600 11.37 39.42 -55.94
CA ASP A 600 10.90 40.77 -56.19
C ASP A 600 9.39 40.72 -56.45
N ALA A 601 8.79 41.90 -56.41
CA ALA A 601 7.44 42.29 -56.80
C ALA A 601 6.68 41.40 -57.82
N VAL A 602 5.35 41.33 -57.68
CA VAL A 602 4.38 42.11 -58.48
C VAL A 602 2.94 41.70 -58.12
N ARG A 603 2.19 42.71 -57.65
CA ARG A 603 0.72 42.89 -57.61
C ARG A 603 -0.16 42.02 -56.72
#